data_AF-A0A818NHG0-F1
#
_entry.id   AF-A0A818NHG0-F1
#
_cell.length_a   1.000
_cell.length_b   1.000
_cell.length_c   1.000
_cell.angle_alpha   90.00
_cell.angle_beta   90.00
_cell.angle_gamma   90.00
#
_symmetry.space_group_name_H-M   'P 1'
#
loop_
_entity.id
_entity.type
_entity.pdbx_description
1 polymer ?
#
loop_
_entity_poly.entity_id
_entity_poly.type
_entity_poly.pdbx_seq_one_letter_code
_entity_poly.pdbx_strand_id
1 'polypeptide(L)'
;MSLCEIQRGQLTGRIYSISKGFYHVSSDSTKTTRRQKQTFIQWFLSIFMEIFLPTGYPNTVSNDYLAYQIWDTIQAFASSITNALAFSAILEGMGVGDEKASVLSATFVWLIKDGVGMLGRILFAWFNGTGLDSNLKMWRFYADILNDLAISLDLIAPFFKHLLLPIACLSNLSRSIVGVAGGSTRAALTQHQAIAHNMGDVSAKDGSQETLVNLLALIVNIYLLHTIKRDRVLVWFLYFILTALHLYANYRAIRTLQLRTFNWNRFVLLCQYYFHHGEIQTIEYINRNEPILNEIYQFIRCYVGIQLNENHAKSIDIDQFIKNHFSILFNQHSKRFDVILMDNCDDHDLIKCYFLLQYLIYSKNFDQFFVMPSNITWIDINRLQTTTFHLYQDFLSKAQQMGWDINQAKFLINNYRYGSK
;
A
#
# COMPACT_ATOMS: atom_id res chain seq x y z
N MET A 1 27.12 -40.98 -37.05
CA MET A 1 26.69 -42.04 -37.99
C MET A 1 26.42 -43.29 -37.15
N SER A 2 25.17 -43.77 -37.13
CA SER A 2 24.71 -45.13 -36.79
C SER A 2 24.98 -45.66 -35.35
N LEU A 3 23.97 -45.80 -34.46
CA LEU A 3 22.98 -46.92 -34.34
C LEU A 3 23.65 -48.21 -33.80
N CYS A 4 23.10 -49.02 -32.90
CA CYS A 4 21.78 -49.16 -32.28
C CYS A 4 21.95 -50.23 -31.16
N GLU A 5 21.37 -50.07 -29.98
CA GLU A 5 20.86 -51.23 -29.23
C GLU A 5 19.70 -50.80 -28.33
N ILE A 6 18.61 -51.55 -28.48
CA ILE A 6 17.24 -51.23 -28.09
C ILE A 6 16.94 -52.00 -26.80
N GLN A 7 16.57 -51.30 -25.73
CA GLN A 7 15.75 -51.88 -24.66
C GLN A 7 14.43 -51.11 -24.57
N ARG A 8 13.34 -51.82 -24.90
CA ARG A 8 11.95 -51.38 -24.84
C ARG A 8 11.51 -51.31 -23.37
N GLY A 9 11.29 -50.11 -22.86
CA GLY A 9 10.47 -49.84 -21.67
C GLY A 9 9.29 -48.96 -22.08
N GLN A 10 8.08 -49.47 -21.91
CA GLN A 10 6.83 -48.80 -22.27
C GLN A 10 6.65 -47.48 -21.51
N LEU A 11 6.70 -46.36 -22.22
CA LEU A 11 6.26 -45.04 -21.75
C LEU A 11 4.84 -44.80 -22.31
N THR A 12 3.83 -45.02 -21.48
CA THR A 12 2.48 -44.49 -21.74
C THR A 12 2.32 -43.17 -21.00
N GLY A 13 2.21 -42.09 -21.77
CA GLY A 13 2.06 -40.74 -21.28
C GLY A 13 0.76 -40.54 -20.50
N ARG A 14 0.86 -39.92 -19.32
CA ARG A 14 -0.27 -39.30 -18.63
C ARG A 14 -0.36 -37.85 -19.06
N ILE A 15 -1.30 -37.58 -19.97
CA ILE A 15 -1.84 -36.25 -20.20
C ILE A 15 -2.66 -35.89 -18.95
N TYR A 16 -2.20 -34.92 -18.16
CA TYR A 16 -3.01 -34.32 -17.11
C TYR A 16 -4.05 -33.41 -17.77
N SER A 17 -5.25 -33.92 -18.02
CA SER A 17 -6.40 -33.05 -18.28
C SER A 17 -6.88 -32.49 -16.95
N ILE A 18 -6.78 -31.18 -16.78
CA ILE A 18 -7.37 -30.46 -15.66
C ILE A 18 -8.90 -30.46 -15.87
N SER A 19 -9.60 -31.46 -15.34
CA SER A 19 -11.06 -31.42 -15.25
C SER A 19 -11.47 -30.59 -14.04
N LYS A 20 -12.07 -29.43 -14.29
CA LYS A 20 -12.80 -28.63 -13.30
C LYS A 20 -13.82 -29.53 -12.58
N GLY A 21 -13.90 -29.35 -11.25
CA GLY A 21 -14.56 -30.26 -10.33
C GLY A 21 -16.00 -30.62 -10.70
N PHE A 22 -16.23 -31.90 -10.92
CA PHE A 22 -17.54 -32.52 -10.76
C PHE A 22 -17.67 -32.96 -9.30
N TYR A 23 -18.75 -32.52 -8.68
CA TYR A 23 -19.22 -32.92 -7.36
C TYR A 23 -19.04 -34.42 -7.10
N HIS A 24 -18.27 -34.77 -6.07
CA HIS A 24 -18.30 -36.11 -5.48
C HIS A 24 -19.64 -36.27 -4.77
N VAL A 25 -20.58 -36.97 -5.40
CA VAL A 25 -21.80 -37.46 -4.76
C VAL A 25 -21.47 -38.84 -4.21
N SER A 26 -21.31 -38.96 -2.89
CA SER A 26 -21.38 -40.25 -2.22
C SER A 26 -22.76 -40.83 -2.44
N SER A 27 -22.81 -42.04 -3.01
CA SER A 27 -24.02 -42.84 -3.10
C SER A 27 -24.42 -43.32 -1.71
N ASP A 28 -25.35 -42.63 -1.06
CA ASP A 28 -26.36 -43.28 -0.22
C ASP A 28 -27.50 -42.35 0.18
N SER A 29 -28.71 -42.92 0.15
CA SER A 29 -30.03 -42.38 0.50
C SER A 29 -30.72 -41.46 -0.51
N THR A 30 -31.78 -42.02 -1.10
CA THR A 30 -32.83 -41.39 -1.89
C THR A 30 -33.54 -40.28 -1.09
N LYS A 31 -33.03 -39.06 -1.18
CA LYS A 31 -33.82 -37.85 -0.95
C LYS A 31 -34.04 -37.17 -2.28
N THR A 32 -35.28 -37.13 -2.73
CA THR A 32 -35.75 -36.43 -3.92
C THR A 32 -35.51 -34.93 -3.75
N THR A 33 -34.31 -34.46 -4.08
CA THR A 33 -34.00 -33.03 -4.08
C THR A 33 -34.73 -32.40 -5.26
N ARG A 34 -35.76 -31.61 -4.94
CA ARG A 34 -36.47 -30.77 -5.89
C ARG A 34 -35.46 -29.79 -6.49
N ARG A 35 -34.96 -30.09 -7.70
CA ARG A 35 -34.01 -29.26 -8.45
C ARG A 35 -34.71 -27.94 -8.77
N GLN A 36 -34.53 -26.92 -7.93
CA GLN A 36 -35.00 -25.56 -8.23
C GLN A 36 -34.39 -25.14 -9.56
N LYS A 37 -35.23 -24.80 -10.54
CA LYS A 37 -34.75 -24.21 -11.80
C LYS A 37 -34.11 -22.87 -11.47
N GLN A 38 -32.80 -22.81 -11.53
CA GLN A 38 -32.05 -21.56 -11.39
C GLN A 38 -32.51 -20.60 -12.50
N THR A 39 -32.90 -19.38 -12.13
CA THR A 39 -33.27 -18.36 -13.12
C THR A 39 -32.05 -17.93 -13.91
N PHE A 40 -32.24 -17.44 -15.14
CA PHE A 40 -31.13 -16.92 -15.96
C PHE A 40 -30.31 -15.86 -15.21
N ILE A 41 -30.97 -14.99 -14.43
CA ILE A 41 -30.32 -13.97 -13.60
C ILE A 41 -29.45 -14.62 -12.52
N GLN A 42 -29.96 -15.63 -11.81
CA GLN A 42 -29.17 -16.34 -10.79
C GLN A 42 -27.97 -17.06 -11.40
N TRP A 43 -28.13 -17.68 -12.57
CA TRP A 43 -27.03 -18.32 -13.29
C TRP A 43 -25.98 -17.30 -13.74
N PHE A 44 -26.40 -16.18 -14.30
CA PHE A 44 -25.53 -15.09 -14.72
C PHE A 44 -24.77 -14.48 -13.54
N LEU A 45 -25.47 -14.20 -12.44
CA LEU A 45 -24.85 -13.69 -11.20
C LEU A 45 -23.84 -14.70 -10.64
N SER A 46 -24.16 -15.99 -10.61
CA SER A 46 -23.22 -17.02 -10.17
C SER A 46 -21.93 -17.01 -11.01
N ILE A 47 -22.04 -16.97 -12.34
CA ILE A 47 -20.88 -16.89 -13.23
C ILE A 47 -20.11 -15.58 -13.01
N PHE A 48 -20.81 -14.46 -12.86
CA PHE A 48 -20.19 -13.16 -12.63
C PHE A 48 -19.38 -13.17 -11.32
N MET A 49 -19.95 -13.68 -10.23
CA MET A 49 -19.26 -13.83 -8.96
C MET A 49 -18.07 -14.80 -9.09
N GLU A 50 -18.22 -15.92 -9.80
CA GLU A 50 -17.12 -16.86 -10.03
C GLU A 50 -15.97 -16.27 -10.86
N ILE A 51 -16.26 -15.38 -11.83
CA ILE A 51 -15.24 -14.75 -12.66
C ILE A 51 -14.50 -13.67 -11.87
N PHE A 52 -15.23 -12.80 -11.17
CA PHE A 52 -14.68 -11.57 -10.61
C PHE A 52 -14.37 -11.64 -9.12
N LEU A 53 -14.98 -12.53 -8.34
CA LEU A 53 -14.68 -12.68 -6.92
C LEU A 53 -13.75 -13.87 -6.65
N PRO A 54 -12.94 -13.80 -5.58
CA PRO A 54 -12.13 -14.92 -5.15
C PRO A 54 -12.95 -16.15 -4.77
N THR A 55 -12.35 -17.32 -4.95
CA THR A 55 -12.94 -18.61 -4.63
C THR A 55 -13.28 -18.66 -3.14
N GLY A 56 -14.53 -19.03 -2.81
CA GLY A 56 -14.99 -19.08 -1.42
C GLY A 56 -15.41 -17.73 -0.83
N TYR A 57 -15.53 -16.68 -1.65
CA TYR A 57 -16.13 -15.41 -1.24
C TYR A 57 -17.50 -15.64 -0.57
N PRO A 58 -17.81 -14.93 0.53
CA PRO A 58 -17.04 -13.86 1.16
C PRO A 58 -15.98 -14.31 2.18
N ASN A 59 -15.94 -15.60 2.54
CA ASN A 59 -15.20 -16.07 3.71
C ASN A 59 -13.68 -16.18 3.50
N THR A 60 -13.20 -16.02 2.27
CA THR A 60 -11.78 -16.15 1.92
C THR A 60 -11.07 -14.81 1.69
N VAL A 61 -11.79 -13.69 1.86
CA VAL A 61 -11.23 -12.34 1.77
C VAL A 61 -11.51 -11.52 3.01
N SER A 62 -10.75 -10.45 3.22
CA SER A 62 -11.04 -9.47 4.27
C SER A 62 -12.42 -8.82 4.07
N ASN A 63 -13.06 -8.43 5.18
CA ASN A 63 -14.39 -7.83 5.18
C ASN A 63 -14.48 -6.51 4.38
N ASP A 64 -13.35 -5.82 4.21
CA ASP A 64 -13.25 -4.57 3.45
C ASP A 64 -13.13 -4.77 1.93
N TYR A 65 -12.94 -6.01 1.45
CA TYR A 65 -12.62 -6.31 0.06
C TYR A 65 -13.65 -5.75 -0.92
N LEU A 66 -14.92 -6.11 -0.77
CA LEU A 66 -15.95 -5.72 -1.74
C LEU A 66 -16.16 -4.20 -1.77
N ALA A 67 -16.22 -3.58 -0.58
CA ALA A 67 -16.40 -2.14 -0.47
C ALA A 67 -15.24 -1.39 -1.12
N TYR A 68 -14.00 -1.85 -0.90
CA TYR A 68 -12.81 -1.33 -1.55
C TYR A 68 -12.88 -1.48 -3.08
N GLN A 69 -13.18 -2.69 -3.58
CA GLN A 69 -13.18 -3.00 -5.02
C GLN A 69 -14.22 -2.20 -5.82
N ILE A 70 -15.38 -1.90 -5.22
CA ILE A 70 -16.39 -1.04 -5.84
C ILE A 70 -15.84 0.38 -6.07
N TRP A 71 -15.20 0.96 -5.06
CA TRP A 71 -14.62 2.30 -5.17
C TRP A 71 -13.39 2.34 -6.08
N ASP A 72 -12.52 1.32 -6.00
CA ASP A 72 -11.36 1.17 -6.87
C ASP A 72 -11.77 1.02 -8.34
N THR A 73 -12.87 0.31 -8.62
CA THR A 73 -13.48 0.23 -9.96
C THR A 73 -13.93 1.59 -10.49
N ILE A 74 -14.64 2.38 -9.69
CA ILE A 74 -15.09 3.73 -10.07
C ILE A 74 -13.88 4.63 -10.34
N GLN A 75 -12.87 4.54 -9.47
CA GLN A 75 -11.61 5.26 -9.60
C GLN A 75 -10.90 4.89 -10.91
N ALA A 76 -10.67 3.59 -11.16
CA ALA A 76 -9.98 3.10 -12.35
C ALA A 76 -10.69 3.52 -13.64
N PHE A 77 -12.02 3.49 -13.67
CA PHE A 77 -12.81 3.97 -14.80
C PHE A 77 -12.56 5.45 -15.10
N ALA A 78 -12.64 6.31 -14.07
CA ALA A 78 -12.40 7.75 -14.22
C ALA A 78 -10.97 8.04 -14.71
N SER A 79 -9.97 7.38 -14.11
CA SER A 79 -8.56 7.50 -14.48
C SER A 79 -8.28 7.03 -15.90
N SER A 80 -8.95 5.98 -16.37
CA SER A 80 -8.79 5.46 -17.72
C SER A 80 -9.26 6.46 -18.78
N ILE A 81 -10.35 7.19 -18.51
CA ILE A 81 -10.85 8.24 -19.43
C ILE A 81 -9.91 9.46 -19.45
N THR A 82 -9.50 9.96 -18.28
CA THR A 82 -8.60 11.12 -18.21
C THR A 82 -7.23 10.82 -18.81
N ASN A 83 -6.71 9.60 -18.64
CA ASN A 83 -5.47 9.17 -19.31
C ASN A 83 -5.61 9.11 -20.84
N ALA A 84 -6.76 8.69 -21.39
CA ALA A 84 -6.96 8.71 -22.84
C ALA A 84 -6.98 10.14 -23.41
N LEU A 85 -7.59 11.08 -22.69
CA LEU A 85 -7.56 12.51 -23.03
C LEU A 85 -6.12 13.07 -23.01
N ALA A 86 -5.37 12.80 -21.93
CA ALA A 86 -3.96 13.19 -21.82
C ALA A 86 -3.09 12.55 -22.91
N PHE A 87 -3.31 11.27 -23.21
CA PHE A 87 -2.58 10.58 -24.28
C PHE A 87 -2.83 11.21 -25.65
N SER A 88 -4.08 11.59 -25.95
CA SER A 88 -4.38 12.32 -27.19
C SER A 88 -3.70 13.69 -27.23
N ALA A 89 -3.69 14.41 -26.10
CA ALA A 89 -3.06 15.73 -26.01
C ALA A 89 -1.55 15.65 -26.19
N ILE A 90 -0.85 14.72 -25.52
CA ILE A 90 0.60 14.60 -25.67
C ILE A 90 1.01 14.23 -27.10
N LEU A 91 0.21 13.40 -27.80
CA LEU A 91 0.42 13.11 -29.23
C LEU A 91 0.26 14.37 -30.11
N GLU A 92 -0.77 15.19 -29.87
CA GLU A 92 -0.92 16.50 -30.53
C GLU A 92 0.31 17.39 -30.26
N GLY A 93 0.79 17.41 -29.01
CA GLY A 93 1.98 18.16 -28.60
C GLY A 93 3.25 17.72 -29.36
N MET A 94 3.41 16.42 -29.60
CA MET A 94 4.52 15.85 -30.39
C MET A 94 4.37 16.06 -31.91
N GLY A 95 3.28 16.68 -32.37
CA GLY A 95 3.05 17.00 -33.77
C GLY A 95 2.32 15.91 -34.56
N VAL A 96 1.68 14.93 -33.89
CA VAL A 96 0.82 13.97 -34.59
C VAL A 96 -0.35 14.72 -35.24
N GLY A 97 -0.43 14.63 -36.56
CA GLY A 97 -1.41 15.37 -37.38
C GLY A 97 -0.91 16.68 -37.97
N ASP A 98 0.36 17.05 -37.75
CA ASP A 98 1.04 18.17 -38.42
C ASP A 98 2.01 17.64 -39.49
N GLU A 99 1.77 17.96 -40.76
CA GLU A 99 2.60 17.52 -41.90
C GLU A 99 4.06 18.00 -41.81
N LYS A 100 4.31 19.08 -41.05
CA LYS A 100 5.65 19.65 -40.86
C LYS A 100 6.38 19.03 -39.67
N ALA A 101 5.73 18.20 -38.87
CA ALA A 101 6.33 17.59 -37.70
C ALA A 101 7.25 16.42 -38.08
N SER A 102 8.41 16.36 -37.44
CA SER A 102 9.38 15.29 -37.64
C SER A 102 9.06 14.09 -36.75
N VAL A 103 8.82 12.93 -37.36
CA VAL A 103 8.68 11.64 -36.66
C VAL A 103 9.92 11.34 -35.81
N LEU A 104 11.11 11.72 -36.29
CA LEU A 104 12.36 11.54 -35.56
C LEU A 104 12.39 12.39 -34.28
N SER A 105 11.95 13.65 -34.36
CA SER A 105 11.88 14.54 -33.18
C SER A 105 10.87 14.02 -32.15
N ALA A 106 9.69 13.57 -32.58
CA ALA A 106 8.71 12.95 -31.69
C ALA A 106 9.26 11.68 -31.01
N THR A 107 9.96 10.83 -31.79
CA THR A 107 10.65 9.64 -31.27
C THR A 107 11.68 9.99 -30.20
N PHE A 108 12.49 11.04 -30.42
CA PHE A 108 13.47 11.49 -29.42
C PHE A 108 12.80 11.96 -28.12
N VAL A 109 11.71 12.74 -28.20
CA VAL A 109 10.95 13.14 -27.00
C VAL A 109 10.47 11.90 -26.26
N TRP A 110 9.96 10.91 -26.99
CA TRP A 110 9.44 9.68 -26.40
C TRP A 110 10.54 8.84 -25.71
N LEU A 111 11.69 8.67 -26.33
CA LEU A 111 12.82 7.94 -25.74
C LEU A 111 13.39 8.65 -24.51
N ILE A 112 13.56 9.97 -24.57
CA ILE A 112 14.13 10.73 -23.45
C ILE A 112 13.18 10.74 -22.26
N LYS A 113 11.88 11.01 -22.45
CA LYS A 113 10.91 10.99 -21.34
C LYS A 113 10.88 9.61 -20.67
N ASP A 114 11.03 8.53 -21.45
CA ASP A 114 11.04 7.16 -20.93
C ASP A 114 12.31 6.86 -20.15
N GLY A 115 13.47 7.25 -20.65
CA GLY A 115 14.74 7.15 -19.91
C GLY A 115 14.69 7.88 -18.57
N VAL A 116 14.15 9.11 -18.53
CA VAL A 116 13.96 9.87 -17.30
C VAL A 116 13.01 9.14 -16.33
N GLY A 117 11.90 8.59 -16.83
CA GLY A 117 10.96 7.80 -16.02
C GLY A 117 11.57 6.53 -15.45
N MET A 118 12.43 5.84 -16.21
CA MET A 118 13.17 4.64 -15.75
C MET A 118 14.18 4.98 -14.65
N LEU A 119 14.93 6.08 -14.77
CA LEU A 119 15.82 6.54 -13.70
C LEU A 119 15.03 6.95 -12.46
N GLY A 120 13.92 7.67 -12.67
CA GLY A 120 13.05 8.14 -11.60
C GLY A 120 12.48 7.03 -10.73
N ARG A 121 11.95 5.96 -11.33
CA ARG A 121 11.41 4.82 -10.57
C ARG A 121 12.48 4.09 -9.76
N ILE A 122 13.71 3.96 -10.28
CA ILE A 122 14.82 3.31 -9.56
C ILE A 122 15.19 4.15 -8.33
N LEU A 123 15.38 5.46 -8.52
CA LEU A 123 15.72 6.38 -7.43
C LEU A 123 14.60 6.43 -6.38
N PHE A 124 13.34 6.49 -6.82
CA PHE A 124 12.21 6.51 -5.89
C PHE A 124 12.11 5.22 -5.07
N ALA A 125 12.24 4.05 -5.71
CA ALA A 125 12.25 2.76 -5.02
C ALA A 125 13.40 2.69 -3.99
N TRP A 126 14.58 3.22 -4.34
CA TRP A 126 15.71 3.27 -3.41
C TRP A 126 15.46 4.16 -2.19
N PHE A 127 14.89 5.36 -2.38
CA PHE A 127 14.69 6.31 -1.27
C PHE A 127 13.45 6.06 -0.43
N ASN A 128 12.36 5.54 -1.02
CA ASN A 128 11.05 5.46 -0.36
C ASN A 128 10.48 4.05 -0.26
N GLY A 129 11.14 3.03 -0.80
CA GLY A 129 10.60 1.66 -0.89
C GLY A 129 10.15 1.07 0.45
N THR A 130 10.90 1.31 1.53
CA THR A 130 10.60 0.78 2.87
C THR A 130 9.34 1.39 3.50
N GLY A 131 8.93 2.59 3.07
CA GLY A 131 7.76 3.29 3.60
C GLY A 131 6.44 3.01 2.92
N LEU A 132 6.46 2.35 1.75
CA LEU A 132 5.26 2.08 0.96
C LEU A 132 4.28 1.15 1.68
N ASP A 133 4.80 0.16 2.40
CA ASP A 133 3.97 -0.80 3.16
C ASP A 133 3.44 -0.22 4.48
N SER A 134 4.22 0.66 5.11
CA SER A 134 3.90 1.28 6.42
C SER A 134 2.76 2.28 6.31
N ASN A 135 2.84 3.15 5.29
CA ASN A 135 1.89 4.24 5.07
C ASN A 135 1.03 3.97 3.82
N LEU A 136 0.46 2.77 3.73
CA LEU A 136 -0.25 2.27 2.55
C LEU A 136 -1.36 3.22 2.07
N LYS A 137 -2.29 3.63 2.95
CA LYS A 137 -3.41 4.52 2.59
C LYS A 137 -2.92 5.87 2.07
N MET A 138 -1.90 6.41 2.74
CA MET A 138 -1.27 7.68 2.39
C MET A 138 -0.65 7.60 0.99
N TRP A 139 0.19 6.60 0.73
CA TRP A 139 0.84 6.43 -0.57
C TRP A 139 -0.13 6.15 -1.70
N ARG A 140 -1.22 5.40 -1.45
CA ARG A 140 -2.30 5.24 -2.44
C ARG A 140 -2.94 6.57 -2.81
N PHE A 141 -3.19 7.45 -1.85
CA PHE A 141 -3.78 8.75 -2.11
C PHE A 141 -2.80 9.72 -2.80
N TYR A 142 -1.54 9.77 -2.35
CA TYR A 142 -0.51 10.60 -2.98
C TYR A 142 -0.16 10.17 -4.40
N ALA A 143 -0.12 8.86 -4.67
CA ALA A 143 0.13 8.35 -6.00
C ALA A 143 -0.94 8.85 -6.98
N ASP A 144 -2.21 8.85 -6.59
CA ASP A 144 -3.28 9.33 -7.47
C ASP A 144 -3.28 10.84 -7.67
N ILE A 145 -2.96 11.63 -6.63
CA ILE A 145 -2.72 13.08 -6.80
C ILE A 145 -1.59 13.32 -7.80
N LEU A 146 -0.48 12.58 -7.68
CA LEU A 146 0.66 12.71 -8.56
C LEU A 146 0.34 12.27 -10.00
N ASN A 147 -0.52 11.26 -10.16
CA ASN A 147 -1.03 10.82 -11.45
C ASN A 147 -1.90 11.90 -12.12
N ASP A 148 -2.81 12.52 -11.37
CA ASP A 148 -3.67 13.59 -11.90
C ASP A 148 -2.85 14.83 -12.28
N LEU A 149 -1.78 15.14 -11.53
CA LEU A 149 -0.81 16.17 -11.92
C LEU A 149 -0.08 15.81 -13.22
N ALA A 150 0.31 14.55 -13.43
CA ALA A 150 0.91 14.10 -14.69
C ALA A 150 -0.05 14.22 -15.88
N ILE A 151 -1.32 13.85 -15.68
CA ILE A 151 -2.39 14.03 -16.68
C ILE A 151 -2.55 15.52 -17.01
N SER A 152 -2.55 16.40 -16.01
CA SER A 152 -2.60 17.86 -16.23
C SER A 152 -1.44 18.37 -17.08
N LEU A 153 -0.22 17.87 -16.80
CA LEU A 153 0.98 18.24 -17.56
C LEU A 153 0.85 17.84 -19.03
N ASP A 154 0.34 16.64 -19.32
CA ASP A 154 0.12 16.19 -20.69
C ASP A 154 -0.96 16.99 -21.42
N LEU A 155 -2.04 17.36 -20.72
CA LEU A 155 -3.09 18.23 -21.29
C LEU A 155 -2.58 19.64 -21.60
N ILE A 156 -1.60 20.13 -20.82
CA ILE A 156 -0.98 21.45 -21.01
C ILE A 156 0.11 21.42 -22.08
N ALA A 157 0.74 20.27 -22.33
CA ALA A 157 1.90 20.15 -23.21
C ALA A 157 1.71 20.76 -24.62
N PRO A 158 0.55 20.62 -25.31
CA PRO A 158 0.34 21.22 -26.63
C PRO A 158 0.43 22.75 -26.67
N PHE A 159 0.14 23.42 -25.55
CA PHE A 159 0.17 24.88 -25.46
C PHE A 159 1.60 25.42 -25.35
N PHE A 160 2.56 24.59 -24.92
CA PHE A 160 3.94 24.98 -24.66
C PHE A 160 4.93 24.14 -25.48
N LYS A 161 4.86 24.23 -26.81
CA LYS A 161 5.73 23.45 -27.72
C LYS A 161 7.24 23.57 -27.40
N HIS A 162 7.69 24.74 -26.94
CA HIS A 162 9.09 24.99 -26.56
C HIS A 162 9.49 24.30 -25.24
N LEU A 163 8.53 23.94 -24.39
CA LEU A 163 8.72 23.19 -23.13
C LEU A 163 8.17 21.76 -23.23
N LEU A 164 7.85 21.27 -24.43
CA LEU A 164 7.25 19.94 -24.61
C LEU A 164 8.10 18.83 -23.96
N LEU A 165 9.41 18.83 -24.22
CA LEU A 165 10.31 17.83 -23.67
C LEU A 165 10.35 17.85 -22.14
N PRO A 166 10.64 18.98 -21.45
CA PRO A 166 10.65 18.99 -19.99
C PRO A 166 9.28 18.65 -19.37
N ILE A 167 8.17 19.10 -19.97
CA ILE A 167 6.81 18.74 -19.52
C ILE A 167 6.58 17.23 -19.64
N ALA A 168 6.91 16.63 -20.79
CA ALA A 168 6.76 15.20 -21.03
C ALA A 168 7.64 14.37 -20.08
N CYS A 169 8.87 14.81 -19.82
CA CYS A 169 9.77 14.18 -18.86
C CYS A 169 9.21 14.24 -17.43
N LEU A 170 8.72 15.39 -16.99
CA LEU A 170 8.15 15.56 -15.64
C LEU A 170 6.88 14.71 -15.47
N SER A 171 6.00 14.72 -16.47
CA SER A 171 4.80 13.90 -16.51
C SER A 171 5.12 12.39 -16.42
N ASN A 172 6.09 11.92 -17.22
CA ASN A 172 6.47 10.50 -17.23
C ASN A 172 7.26 10.08 -15.99
N LEU A 173 8.04 10.99 -15.39
CA LEU A 173 8.67 10.82 -14.09
C LEU A 173 7.61 10.61 -13.00
N SER A 174 6.62 11.49 -12.94
CA SER A 174 5.47 11.38 -12.03
C SER A 174 4.79 10.02 -12.18
N ARG A 175 4.39 9.63 -13.40
CA ARG A 175 3.76 8.31 -13.64
C ARG A 175 4.65 7.13 -13.26
N SER A 176 5.96 7.25 -13.43
CA SER A 176 6.90 6.19 -13.04
C SER A 176 6.98 6.04 -11.52
N ILE A 177 6.91 7.13 -10.76
CA ILE A 177 6.80 7.12 -9.30
C ILE A 177 5.47 6.50 -8.87
N VAL A 178 4.36 6.93 -9.49
CA VAL A 178 3.02 6.37 -9.28
C VAL A 178 3.01 4.86 -9.52
N GLY A 179 3.65 4.39 -10.59
CA GLY A 179 3.73 2.96 -10.90
C GLY A 179 4.40 2.14 -9.79
N VAL A 180 5.48 2.66 -9.19
CA VAL A 180 6.16 1.98 -8.06
C VAL A 180 5.28 2.02 -6.81
N ALA A 181 4.80 3.20 -6.41
CA ALA A 181 3.98 3.34 -5.20
C ALA A 181 2.66 2.55 -5.30
N GLY A 182 1.98 2.62 -6.45
CA GLY A 182 0.77 1.87 -6.74
C GLY A 182 1.00 0.36 -6.77
N GLY A 183 2.08 -0.10 -7.42
CA GLY A 183 2.43 -1.51 -7.48
C GLY A 183 2.72 -2.11 -6.09
N SER A 184 3.56 -1.44 -5.29
CA SER A 184 3.90 -1.89 -3.94
C SER A 184 2.70 -1.87 -2.99
N THR A 185 1.93 -0.77 -2.98
CA THR A 185 0.74 -0.68 -2.10
C THR A 185 -0.37 -1.65 -2.51
N ARG A 186 -0.52 -1.94 -3.81
CA ARG A 186 -1.43 -2.99 -4.29
C ARG A 186 -0.98 -4.37 -3.81
N ALA A 187 0.30 -4.70 -3.91
CA ALA A 187 0.80 -5.99 -3.41
C ALA A 187 0.54 -6.17 -1.90
N ALA A 188 0.81 -5.12 -1.10
CA ALA A 188 0.53 -5.12 0.33
C ALA A 188 -0.98 -5.23 0.63
N LEU A 189 -1.84 -4.61 -0.19
CA LEU A 189 -3.28 -4.73 -0.05
C LEU A 189 -3.78 -6.13 -0.41
N THR A 190 -3.29 -6.74 -1.49
CA THR A 190 -3.60 -8.12 -1.86
C THR A 190 -3.22 -9.08 -0.74
N GLN A 191 -2.06 -8.86 -0.10
CA GLN A 191 -1.64 -9.64 1.07
C GLN A 191 -2.64 -9.50 2.23
N HIS A 192 -3.08 -8.27 2.53
CA HIS A 192 -4.09 -8.02 3.58
C HIS A 192 -5.44 -8.68 3.26
N GLN A 193 -5.86 -8.61 2.00
CA GLN A 193 -7.15 -9.13 1.54
C GLN A 193 -7.18 -10.66 1.45
N ALA A 194 -6.03 -11.31 1.32
CA ALA A 194 -5.93 -12.76 1.21
C ALA A 194 -5.85 -13.45 2.59
N ILE A 195 -7.01 -13.79 3.15
CA ILE A 195 -7.09 -14.41 4.50
C ILE A 195 -7.11 -15.94 4.50
N ALA A 196 -7.13 -16.59 3.34
CA ALA A 196 -7.24 -18.05 3.20
C ALA A 196 -6.09 -18.65 2.37
N HIS A 197 -4.88 -18.11 2.51
CA HIS A 197 -3.70 -18.49 1.70
C HIS A 197 -3.95 -18.41 0.18
N ASN A 198 -4.78 -17.45 -0.23
CA ASN A 198 -5.33 -17.30 -1.58
C ASN A 198 -4.82 -16.04 -2.29
N MET A 199 -3.61 -15.56 -1.96
CA MET A 199 -3.05 -14.32 -2.51
C MET A 199 -3.01 -14.30 -4.05
N GLY A 200 -2.68 -15.43 -4.68
CA GLY A 200 -2.69 -15.55 -6.13
C GLY A 200 -4.09 -15.41 -6.74
N ASP A 201 -5.11 -15.98 -6.11
CA ASP A 201 -6.50 -15.86 -6.58
C ASP A 201 -7.01 -14.43 -6.39
N VAL A 202 -6.80 -13.82 -5.21
CA VAL A 202 -7.15 -12.41 -4.95
C VAL A 202 -6.50 -11.49 -5.99
N SER A 203 -5.21 -11.66 -6.27
CA SER A 203 -4.48 -10.88 -7.28
C SER A 203 -5.03 -11.08 -8.70
N ALA A 204 -5.32 -12.32 -9.09
CA ALA A 204 -5.87 -12.63 -10.41
C ALA A 204 -7.28 -12.04 -10.61
N LYS A 205 -8.11 -12.06 -9.57
CA LYS A 205 -9.47 -11.52 -9.57
C LYS A 205 -9.48 -10.00 -9.63
N ASP A 206 -8.64 -9.37 -8.81
CA ASP A 206 -8.38 -7.93 -8.84
C ASP A 206 -7.92 -7.47 -10.24
N GLY A 207 -6.94 -8.17 -10.84
CA GLY A 207 -6.50 -7.90 -12.22
C GLY A 207 -7.60 -8.10 -13.28
N SER A 208 -8.49 -9.08 -13.08
CA SER A 208 -9.64 -9.31 -13.99
C SER A 208 -10.69 -8.20 -13.87
N GLN A 209 -10.95 -7.70 -12.66
CA GLN A 209 -11.83 -6.56 -12.41
C GLN A 209 -11.28 -5.30 -13.09
N GLU A 210 -10.01 -4.98 -12.88
CA GLU A 210 -9.34 -3.85 -13.55
C GLU A 210 -9.41 -3.97 -15.08
N THR A 211 -9.20 -5.17 -15.63
CA THR A 211 -9.29 -5.42 -17.08
C THR A 211 -10.70 -5.17 -17.61
N LEU A 212 -11.75 -5.61 -16.91
CA LEU A 212 -13.14 -5.35 -17.30
C LEU A 212 -13.42 -3.85 -17.33
N VAL A 213 -12.98 -3.12 -16.30
CA VAL A 213 -13.18 -1.68 -16.19
C VAL A 213 -12.50 -0.95 -17.34
N ASN A 214 -11.25 -1.32 -17.65
CA ASN A 214 -10.51 -0.76 -18.77
C ASN A 214 -11.16 -1.09 -20.13
N LEU A 215 -11.78 -2.27 -20.28
CA LEU A 215 -12.53 -2.61 -21.49
C LEU A 215 -13.78 -1.72 -21.66
N LEU A 216 -14.50 -1.43 -20.57
CA LEU A 216 -15.63 -0.50 -20.61
C LEU A 216 -15.18 0.93 -20.92
N ALA A 217 -14.11 1.38 -20.26
CA ALA A 217 -13.51 2.69 -20.51
C ALA A 217 -12.99 2.82 -21.95
N LEU A 218 -12.45 1.75 -22.54
CA LEU A 218 -12.02 1.73 -23.95
C LEU A 218 -13.17 2.08 -24.90
N ILE A 219 -14.34 1.45 -24.72
CA ILE A 219 -15.53 1.73 -25.55
C ILE A 219 -15.92 3.21 -25.44
N VAL A 220 -15.94 3.73 -24.20
CA VAL A 220 -16.23 5.15 -23.92
C VAL A 220 -15.19 6.05 -24.56
N ASN A 221 -13.91 5.73 -24.43
CA ASN A 221 -12.79 6.51 -24.96
C ASN A 221 -12.83 6.60 -26.49
N ILE A 222 -13.14 5.50 -27.19
CA ILE A 222 -13.28 5.52 -28.66
C ILE A 222 -14.40 6.48 -29.08
N TYR A 223 -15.56 6.41 -28.42
CA TYR A 223 -16.67 7.31 -28.69
C TYR A 223 -16.34 8.77 -28.36
N LEU A 224 -15.73 9.00 -27.20
CA LEU A 224 -15.41 10.32 -26.65
C LEU A 224 -14.34 11.03 -27.49
N LEU A 225 -13.23 10.35 -27.82
CA LEU A 225 -12.17 10.90 -28.67
C LEU A 225 -12.65 11.19 -30.09
N HIS A 226 -13.65 10.46 -30.59
CA HIS A 226 -14.26 10.75 -31.89
C HIS A 226 -15.14 12.02 -31.85
N THR A 227 -15.88 12.21 -30.76
CA THR A 227 -16.91 13.26 -30.65
C THR A 227 -16.34 14.60 -30.20
N ILE A 228 -15.33 14.60 -29.31
CA ILE A 228 -14.80 15.81 -28.66
C ILE A 228 -13.75 16.53 -29.53
N LYS A 229 -13.51 16.08 -30.77
CA LYS A 229 -12.43 16.59 -31.64
C LYS A 229 -12.38 18.12 -31.66
N ARG A 230 -11.31 18.66 -31.05
CA ARG A 230 -10.93 20.09 -30.95
C ARG A 230 -11.68 20.94 -29.91
N ASP A 231 -12.65 20.41 -29.18
CA ASP A 231 -13.28 21.14 -28.07
C ASP A 231 -12.45 21.06 -26.79
N ARG A 232 -11.49 21.99 -26.67
CA ARG A 232 -10.59 22.07 -25.52
C ARG A 232 -11.32 22.41 -24.22
N VAL A 233 -12.43 23.15 -24.28
CA VAL A 233 -13.21 23.52 -23.09
C VAL A 233 -13.86 22.26 -22.52
N LEU A 234 -14.45 21.44 -23.38
CA LEU A 234 -15.04 20.18 -22.98
C LEU A 234 -13.99 19.18 -22.43
N VAL A 235 -12.79 19.10 -23.03
CA VAL A 235 -11.70 18.26 -22.51
C VAL A 235 -11.33 18.66 -21.08
N TRP A 236 -11.11 19.95 -20.82
CA TRP A 236 -10.76 20.44 -19.48
C TRP A 236 -11.91 20.26 -18.49
N PHE A 237 -13.16 20.50 -18.92
CA PHE A 237 -14.34 20.26 -18.10
C PHE A 237 -14.46 18.79 -17.66
N LEU A 238 -14.32 17.87 -18.61
CA LEU A 238 -14.32 16.43 -18.32
C LEU A 238 -13.15 16.03 -17.43
N TYR A 239 -11.96 16.55 -17.69
CA TYR A 239 -10.79 16.33 -16.86
C TYR A 239 -11.06 16.70 -15.40
N PHE A 240 -11.55 17.91 -15.11
CA PHE A 240 -11.81 18.32 -13.73
C PHE A 240 -12.88 17.49 -13.04
N ILE A 241 -13.98 17.16 -13.73
CA ILE A 241 -15.05 16.32 -13.15
C ILE A 241 -14.54 14.89 -12.87
N LEU A 242 -13.84 14.29 -13.82
CA LEU A 242 -13.35 12.92 -13.70
C LEU A 242 -12.21 12.84 -12.68
N THR A 243 -11.33 13.83 -12.59
CA THR A 243 -10.30 13.92 -11.54
C THR A 243 -10.93 14.10 -10.15
N ALA A 244 -11.98 14.92 -10.02
CA ALA A 244 -12.72 15.01 -8.75
C ALA A 244 -13.36 13.68 -8.36
N LEU A 245 -13.97 12.97 -9.34
CA LEU A 245 -14.51 11.63 -9.13
C LEU A 245 -13.41 10.61 -8.77
N HIS A 246 -12.27 10.65 -9.46
CA HIS A 246 -11.11 9.78 -9.25
C HIS A 246 -10.59 9.90 -7.81
N LEU A 247 -10.27 11.13 -7.36
CA LEU A 247 -9.76 11.37 -6.01
C LEU A 247 -10.82 11.07 -4.94
N TYR A 248 -12.08 11.40 -5.19
CA TYR A 248 -13.16 11.05 -4.26
C TYR A 248 -13.33 9.55 -4.11
N ALA A 249 -13.33 8.81 -5.23
CA ALA A 249 -13.45 7.36 -5.24
C ALA A 249 -12.25 6.72 -4.50
N ASN A 250 -11.02 7.17 -4.75
CA ASN A 250 -9.86 6.68 -4.00
C ASN A 250 -10.00 6.96 -2.49
N TYR A 251 -10.37 8.19 -2.12
CA TYR A 251 -10.59 8.53 -0.72
C TYR A 251 -11.62 7.61 -0.06
N ARG A 252 -12.71 7.28 -0.76
CA ARG A 252 -13.70 6.32 -0.27
C ARG A 252 -13.13 4.91 -0.17
N ALA A 253 -12.37 4.44 -1.17
CA ALA A 253 -11.73 3.12 -1.18
C ALA A 253 -10.78 2.95 0.01
N ILE A 254 -9.83 3.85 0.21
CA ILE A 254 -8.85 3.72 1.31
C ILE A 254 -9.50 3.87 2.69
N ARG A 255 -10.66 4.54 2.79
CA ARG A 255 -11.42 4.66 4.05
C ARG A 255 -12.24 3.42 4.40
N THR A 256 -12.45 2.49 3.47
CA THR A 256 -13.08 1.20 3.80
C THR A 256 -12.07 0.19 4.34
N LEU A 257 -10.77 0.39 4.11
CA LEU A 257 -9.72 -0.55 4.51
C LEU A 257 -9.62 -0.69 6.04
N GLN A 258 -9.63 -1.93 6.51
CA GLN A 258 -9.56 -2.37 7.90
C GLN A 258 -8.23 -3.10 8.16
N LEU A 259 -7.12 -2.41 7.94
CA LEU A 259 -5.77 -2.96 8.08
C LEU A 259 -5.47 -3.34 9.54
N ARG A 260 -4.99 -4.57 9.76
CA ARG A 260 -4.76 -5.17 11.10
C ARG A 260 -3.37 -4.91 11.70
N THR A 261 -2.41 -4.50 10.88
CA THR A 261 -1.03 -4.25 11.30
C THR A 261 -0.88 -2.88 11.97
N PHE A 262 0.16 -2.66 12.75
CA PHE A 262 0.43 -1.33 13.29
C PHE A 262 1.28 -0.50 12.31
N ASN A 263 0.84 0.72 12.02
CA ASN A 263 1.73 1.79 11.59
C ASN A 263 1.74 2.89 12.66
N TRP A 264 2.57 3.91 12.46
CA TRP A 264 2.68 5.03 13.41
C TRP A 264 1.32 5.63 13.78
N ASN A 265 0.54 6.06 12.79
CA ASN A 265 -0.75 6.75 13.03
C ASN A 265 -1.75 5.87 13.78
N ARG A 266 -1.95 4.62 13.33
CA ARG A 266 -2.90 3.69 13.96
C ARG A 266 -2.47 3.34 15.37
N PHE A 267 -1.17 3.15 15.59
CA PHE A 267 -0.63 2.83 16.91
C PHE A 267 -0.77 3.99 17.89
N VAL A 268 -0.46 5.22 17.47
CA VAL A 268 -0.64 6.43 18.29
C VAL A 268 -2.10 6.60 18.69
N LEU A 269 -3.05 6.48 17.76
CA LEU A 269 -4.47 6.57 18.07
C LEU A 269 -4.91 5.50 19.08
N LEU A 270 -4.42 4.27 18.90
CA LEU A 270 -4.75 3.15 19.78
C LEU A 270 -4.22 3.38 21.20
N CYS A 271 -2.94 3.75 21.34
CA CYS A 271 -2.31 4.03 22.62
C CYS A 271 -2.96 5.23 23.33
N GLN A 272 -3.24 6.32 22.62
CA GLN A 272 -3.91 7.48 23.20
C GLN A 272 -5.29 7.10 23.75
N TYR A 273 -6.08 6.36 22.98
CA TYR A 273 -7.39 5.92 23.44
C TYR A 273 -7.27 5.01 24.67
N TYR A 274 -6.36 4.04 24.62
CA TYR A 274 -6.10 3.10 25.70
C TYR A 274 -5.66 3.78 26.99
N PHE A 275 -4.71 4.72 26.93
CA PHE A 275 -4.24 5.41 28.13
C PHE A 275 -5.32 6.30 28.78
N HIS A 276 -6.26 6.83 27.98
CA HIS A 276 -7.35 7.66 28.49
C HIS A 276 -8.54 6.86 29.03
N HIS A 277 -8.88 5.71 28.42
CA HIS A 277 -10.12 4.98 28.72
C HIS A 277 -9.90 3.58 29.28
N GLY A 278 -8.68 3.03 29.20
CA GLY A 278 -8.37 1.66 29.57
C GLY A 278 -8.91 0.61 28.60
N GLU A 279 -9.34 1.00 27.40
CA GLU A 279 -9.95 0.11 26.40
C GLU A 279 -9.23 0.18 25.06
N ILE A 280 -9.33 -0.89 24.26
CA ILE A 280 -8.81 -0.92 22.89
C ILE A 280 -9.98 -0.79 21.91
N GLN A 281 -9.87 0.18 21.01
CA GLN A 281 -10.87 0.40 19.97
C GLN A 281 -10.78 -0.62 18.84
N THR A 282 -11.89 -0.76 18.12
CA THR A 282 -11.98 -1.68 16.98
C THR A 282 -11.06 -1.25 15.84
N ILE A 283 -10.64 -2.23 15.03
CA ILE A 283 -9.83 -2.00 13.83
C ILE A 283 -10.52 -0.99 12.91
N GLU A 284 -11.83 -1.12 12.70
CA GLU A 284 -12.61 -0.22 11.85
C GLU A 284 -12.55 1.23 12.36
N TYR A 285 -12.78 1.44 13.65
CA TYR A 285 -12.79 2.79 14.23
C TYR A 285 -11.43 3.48 14.05
N ILE A 286 -10.34 2.78 14.36
CA ILE A 286 -8.99 3.36 14.27
C ILE A 286 -8.60 3.59 12.80
N ASN A 287 -8.88 2.63 11.91
CA ASN A 287 -8.59 2.78 10.48
C ASN A 287 -9.40 3.91 9.84
N ARG A 288 -10.62 4.16 10.33
CA ARG A 288 -11.46 5.26 9.84
C ARG A 288 -10.99 6.61 10.35
N ASN A 289 -10.37 6.69 11.53
CA ASN A 289 -9.84 7.92 12.11
C ASN A 289 -8.37 8.17 11.79
N GLU A 290 -7.68 7.20 11.19
CA GLU A 290 -6.32 7.35 10.67
C GLU A 290 -6.25 8.53 9.69
N PRO A 291 -5.37 9.53 9.93
CA PRO A 291 -5.13 10.58 8.96
C PRO A 291 -4.50 10.03 7.69
N ILE A 292 -5.02 10.45 6.53
CA ILE A 292 -4.55 9.96 5.22
C ILE A 292 -3.34 10.77 4.73
N LEU A 293 -3.39 12.10 4.84
CA LEU A 293 -2.40 12.97 4.21
C LEU A 293 -1.13 13.17 5.05
N ASN A 294 -1.27 13.20 6.37
CA ASN A 294 -0.20 13.60 7.27
C ASN A 294 -0.04 12.58 8.39
N GLU A 295 1.16 12.52 8.96
CA GLU A 295 1.37 11.82 10.22
C GLU A 295 0.73 12.59 11.38
N ILE A 296 0.29 11.86 12.41
CA ILE A 296 -0.25 12.46 13.61
C ILE A 296 0.85 13.27 14.30
N TYR A 297 0.56 14.55 14.53
CA TYR A 297 1.43 15.41 15.28
C TYR A 297 1.52 14.96 16.73
N GLN A 298 2.74 14.70 17.19
CA GLN A 298 3.07 14.51 18.60
C GLN A 298 3.97 15.64 19.09
N PHE A 299 3.79 16.04 20.35
CA PHE A 299 4.55 17.15 20.94
C PHE A 299 6.05 16.84 21.07
N ILE A 300 6.42 15.56 21.15
CA ILE A 300 7.79 15.06 21.07
C ILE A 300 7.88 14.15 19.86
N ARG A 301 8.91 14.35 19.02
CA ARG A 301 9.19 13.46 17.88
C ARG A 301 9.94 12.21 18.36
N CYS A 302 9.67 11.08 17.70
CA CYS A 302 10.37 9.82 17.93
C CYS A 302 11.12 9.42 16.66
N TYR A 303 12.42 9.15 16.77
CA TYR A 303 13.23 8.59 15.70
C TYR A 303 13.77 7.23 16.12
N VAL A 304 13.41 6.19 15.37
CA VAL A 304 13.76 4.81 15.70
C VAL A 304 14.76 4.25 14.69
N GLY A 305 15.79 3.55 15.17
CA GLY A 305 16.86 2.98 14.34
C GLY A 305 17.94 4.01 13.98
N ILE A 306 18.27 4.92 14.89
CA ILE A 306 19.25 5.98 14.65
C ILE A 306 20.69 5.48 14.78
N GLN A 307 21.62 6.22 14.16
CA GLN A 307 23.05 5.95 14.31
C GLN A 307 23.56 6.37 15.71
N LEU A 308 24.26 5.45 16.36
CA LEU A 308 25.03 5.65 17.57
C LEU A 308 26.22 6.58 17.28
N ASN A 309 26.26 7.73 17.95
CA ASN A 309 27.35 8.69 17.88
C ASN A 309 28.21 8.57 19.15
N GLU A 310 29.43 9.12 19.14
CA GLU A 310 30.32 9.11 20.32
C GLU A 310 29.67 9.70 21.58
N ASN A 311 28.79 10.70 21.42
CA ASN A 311 28.04 11.29 22.52
C ASN A 311 26.94 10.36 23.07
N HIS A 312 26.42 9.44 22.26
CA HIS A 312 25.47 8.41 22.69
C HIS A 312 26.22 7.30 23.45
N ALA A 313 27.37 6.86 22.94
CA ALA A 313 28.09 5.69 23.44
C ALA A 313 28.59 5.79 24.89
N LYS A 314 28.90 7.00 25.38
CA LYS A 314 29.57 7.19 26.69
C LYS A 314 28.73 6.83 27.92
N SER A 315 27.42 6.68 27.76
CA SER A 315 26.48 6.50 28.88
C SER A 315 25.46 5.39 28.64
N ILE A 316 25.62 4.60 27.58
CA ILE A 316 24.73 3.47 27.30
C ILE A 316 24.93 2.37 28.35
N ASP A 317 23.83 1.91 28.95
CA ASP A 317 23.81 0.67 29.71
C ASP A 317 23.76 -0.50 28.71
N ILE A 318 24.92 -1.11 28.47
CA ILE A 318 25.10 -2.19 27.51
C ILE A 318 24.30 -3.43 27.94
N ASP A 319 24.24 -3.73 29.23
CA ASP A 319 23.52 -4.89 29.75
C ASP A 319 22.01 -4.74 29.52
N GLN A 320 21.48 -3.54 29.79
CA GLN A 320 20.09 -3.22 29.51
C GLN A 320 19.79 -3.22 28.00
N PHE A 321 20.71 -2.71 27.18
CA PHE A 321 20.57 -2.71 25.72
C PHE A 321 20.51 -4.13 25.16
N ILE A 322 21.45 -5.00 25.56
CA ILE A 322 21.50 -6.40 25.14
C ILE A 322 20.24 -7.14 25.56
N LYS A 323 19.78 -6.94 26.79
CA LYS A 323 18.60 -7.63 27.34
C LYS A 323 17.29 -7.22 26.66
N ASN A 324 17.17 -5.96 26.24
CA ASN A 324 15.92 -5.42 25.70
C ASN A 324 15.90 -5.27 24.18
N HIS A 325 17.03 -5.51 23.50
CA HIS A 325 17.21 -5.36 22.05
C HIS A 325 17.02 -3.92 21.50
N PHE A 326 16.71 -2.96 22.36
CA PHE A 326 16.64 -1.54 22.02
C PHE A 326 16.96 -0.69 23.25
N SER A 327 17.39 0.55 23.00
CA SER A 327 17.57 1.57 24.04
C SER A 327 16.98 2.91 23.62
N ILE A 328 16.41 3.64 24.57
CA ILE A 328 15.74 4.92 24.34
C ILE A 328 16.57 6.06 24.96
N LEU A 329 16.80 7.11 24.19
CA LEU A 329 17.44 8.35 24.62
C LEU A 329 16.48 9.52 24.48
N PHE A 330 16.54 10.44 25.43
CA PHE A 330 15.89 11.75 25.30
C PHE A 330 16.94 12.83 25.02
N ASN A 331 16.81 13.51 23.89
CA ASN A 331 17.65 14.63 23.52
C ASN A 331 17.00 15.93 24.01
N GLN A 332 17.58 16.55 25.04
CA GLN A 332 16.99 17.72 25.69
C GLN A 332 16.99 18.97 24.79
N HIS A 333 18.01 19.13 23.94
CA HIS A 333 18.13 20.28 23.03
C HIS A 333 17.04 20.29 21.95
N SER A 334 16.83 19.14 21.31
CA SER A 334 15.86 19.01 20.21
C SER A 334 14.47 18.55 20.68
N LYS A 335 14.32 18.23 21.97
CA LYS A 335 13.08 17.73 22.58
C LYS A 335 12.48 16.55 21.79
N ARG A 336 13.30 15.53 21.56
CA ARG A 336 12.93 14.32 20.80
C ARG A 336 13.42 13.06 21.51
N PHE A 337 12.73 11.95 21.28
CA PHE A 337 13.22 10.62 21.60
C PHE A 337 13.97 10.05 20.41
N ASP A 338 15.17 9.57 20.67
CA ASP A 338 16.00 8.83 19.74
C ASP A 338 16.03 7.38 20.25
N VAL A 339 15.95 6.39 19.37
CA VAL A 339 15.99 4.96 19.73
C VAL A 339 17.03 4.24 18.90
N ILE A 340 17.86 3.48 19.60
CA ILE A 340 18.86 2.59 19.02
C ILE A 340 18.32 1.17 19.08
N LEU A 341 18.48 0.42 18.00
CA LEU A 341 18.02 -0.95 17.85
C LEU A 341 19.19 -1.92 17.73
N MET A 342 19.02 -3.12 18.26
CA MET A 342 19.89 -4.25 17.96
C MET A 342 19.50 -4.93 16.65
N ASP A 343 20.43 -5.68 16.07
CA ASP A 343 20.21 -6.48 14.86
C ASP A 343 19.13 -7.55 15.05
N ASN A 344 19.06 -8.16 16.23
CA ASN A 344 18.09 -9.18 16.60
C ASN A 344 16.70 -8.65 17.03
N CYS A 345 16.46 -7.33 17.00
CA CYS A 345 15.19 -6.73 17.38
C CYS A 345 14.05 -7.15 16.42
N ASP A 346 13.02 -7.80 16.96
CA ASP A 346 11.86 -8.28 16.20
C ASP A 346 10.65 -7.33 16.28
N ASP A 347 9.53 -7.73 15.67
CA ASP A 347 8.31 -6.92 15.65
C ASP A 347 7.66 -6.77 17.04
N HIS A 348 7.84 -7.75 17.94
CA HIS A 348 7.35 -7.67 19.31
C HIS A 348 8.15 -6.64 20.12
N ASP A 349 9.47 -6.62 19.95
CA ASP A 349 10.36 -5.63 20.55
C ASP A 349 10.04 -4.23 20.03
N LEU A 350 9.76 -4.08 18.73
CA LEU A 350 9.33 -2.81 18.14
C LEU A 350 8.00 -2.34 18.72
N ILE A 351 6.98 -3.20 18.80
CA ILE A 351 5.69 -2.85 19.40
C ILE A 351 5.87 -2.42 20.86
N LYS A 352 6.70 -3.15 21.62
CA LYS A 352 7.04 -2.81 23.01
C LYS A 352 7.72 -1.45 23.09
N CYS A 353 8.73 -1.22 22.27
CA CYS A 353 9.47 0.04 22.20
C CYS A 353 8.54 1.21 21.92
N TYR A 354 7.70 1.11 20.88
CA TYR A 354 6.73 2.15 20.55
C TYR A 354 5.70 2.34 21.66
N PHE A 355 5.22 1.28 22.32
CA PHE A 355 4.32 1.41 23.47
C PHE A 355 4.96 2.21 24.61
N LEU A 356 6.22 1.91 24.95
CA LEU A 356 6.98 2.61 25.98
C LEU A 356 7.18 4.09 25.61
N LEU A 357 7.51 4.39 24.35
CA LEU A 357 7.58 5.77 23.85
C LEU A 357 6.25 6.50 24.02
N GLN A 358 5.14 5.88 23.63
CA GLN A 358 3.81 6.47 23.77
C GLN A 358 3.43 6.69 25.23
N TYR A 359 3.81 5.80 26.14
CA TYR A 359 3.60 5.99 27.57
C TYR A 359 4.42 7.16 28.14
N LEU A 360 5.68 7.31 27.73
CA LEU A 360 6.53 8.45 28.15
C LEU A 360 5.92 9.78 27.69
N ILE A 361 5.47 9.84 26.44
CA ILE A 361 4.77 10.99 25.85
C ILE A 361 3.47 11.28 26.62
N TYR A 362 2.66 10.24 26.90
CA TYR A 362 1.39 10.37 27.62
C TYR A 362 1.57 10.86 29.06
N SER A 363 2.47 10.23 29.82
CA SER A 363 2.69 10.51 31.24
C SER A 363 3.29 11.90 31.49
N LYS A 364 3.97 12.49 30.50
CA LYS A 364 4.69 13.79 30.58
C LYS A 364 5.70 13.89 31.72
N ASN A 365 6.01 12.78 32.39
CA ASN A 365 6.92 12.69 33.52
C ASN A 365 7.98 11.63 33.21
N PHE A 366 8.68 11.82 32.08
CA PHE A 366 9.73 10.91 31.66
C PHE A 366 11.06 11.17 32.39
N ASP A 367 11.21 12.32 33.05
CA ASP A 367 12.39 12.69 33.84
C ASP A 367 12.65 11.70 34.99
N GLN A 368 11.59 11.07 35.53
CA GLN A 368 11.74 10.07 36.59
C GLN A 368 12.46 8.79 36.13
N PHE A 369 12.55 8.55 34.82
CA PHE A 369 13.21 7.39 34.24
C PHE A 369 14.63 7.70 33.76
N PHE A 370 15.15 8.89 34.02
CA PHE A 370 16.50 9.26 33.62
C PHE A 370 17.55 8.53 34.46
N VAL A 371 18.49 7.85 33.79
CA VAL A 371 19.61 7.17 34.45
C VAL A 371 20.61 8.20 35.00
N MET A 372 20.98 9.19 34.19
CA MET A 372 21.88 10.29 34.58
C MET A 372 21.53 11.57 33.80
N PRO A 373 21.23 12.71 34.46
CA PRO A 373 20.88 13.95 33.77
C PRO A 373 22.04 14.48 32.95
N SER A 374 21.87 14.56 31.63
CA SER A 374 22.79 15.24 30.73
C SER A 374 22.05 15.75 29.48
N ASN A 375 22.73 16.46 28.57
CA ASN A 375 22.11 16.94 27.33
C ASN A 375 21.45 15.81 26.50
N ILE A 376 21.99 14.59 26.59
CA ILE A 376 21.39 13.37 26.03
C ILE A 376 21.24 12.36 27.17
N THR A 377 20.01 12.16 27.62
CA THR A 377 19.75 11.35 28.80
C THR A 377 19.17 10.00 28.40
N TRP A 378 19.79 8.92 28.89
CA TRP A 378 19.26 7.57 28.74
C TRP A 378 18.07 7.33 29.65
N ILE A 379 17.12 6.56 29.13
CA ILE A 379 15.95 6.11 29.88
C ILE A 379 16.24 4.73 30.45
N ASP A 380 16.03 4.57 31.76
CA ASP A 380 16.05 3.28 32.44
C ASP A 380 14.85 2.44 31.99
N ILE A 381 15.10 1.58 31.01
CA ILE A 381 14.09 0.72 30.42
C ILE A 381 13.56 -0.31 31.43
N ASN A 382 14.40 -0.83 32.33
CA ASN A 382 13.97 -1.82 33.31
C ASN A 382 12.97 -1.20 34.28
N ARG A 383 13.24 0.02 34.76
CA ARG A 383 12.29 0.77 35.60
C ARG A 383 11.01 1.11 34.86
N LEU A 384 11.13 1.58 33.61
CA LEU A 384 9.97 1.90 32.77
C LEU A 384 9.10 0.67 32.51
N GLN A 385 9.71 -0.47 32.17
CA GLN A 385 9.02 -1.73 31.95
C GLN A 385 8.37 -2.25 33.22
N THR A 386 9.03 -2.15 34.37
CA THR A 386 8.43 -2.54 35.65
C THR A 386 7.18 -1.71 35.94
N THR A 387 7.24 -0.40 35.69
CA THR A 387 6.12 0.53 35.89
C THR A 387 4.96 0.26 34.92
N THR A 388 5.27 -0.12 33.69
CA THR A 388 4.29 -0.29 32.61
C THR A 388 3.89 -1.75 32.36
N PHE A 389 4.43 -2.71 33.13
CA PHE A 389 4.29 -4.14 32.85
C PHE A 389 2.83 -4.56 32.70
N HIS A 390 1.99 -4.28 33.70
CA HIS A 390 0.58 -4.64 33.67
C HIS A 390 -0.19 -3.90 32.55
N LEU A 391 0.13 -2.63 32.30
CA LEU A 391 -0.49 -1.85 31.23
C LEU A 391 -0.14 -2.41 29.85
N TYR A 392 1.10 -2.84 29.63
CA TYR A 392 1.52 -3.41 28.36
C TYR A 392 0.88 -4.77 28.11
N GLN A 393 0.82 -5.63 29.13
CA GLN A 393 0.17 -6.94 29.02
C GLN A 393 -1.34 -6.82 28.76
N ASP A 394 -2.02 -5.92 29.46
CA ASP A 394 -3.44 -5.64 29.23
C ASP A 394 -3.69 -5.05 27.84
N PHE A 395 -2.85 -4.11 27.39
CA PHE A 395 -2.89 -3.55 26.04
C PHE A 395 -2.77 -4.62 24.97
N LEU A 396 -1.76 -5.49 25.05
CA LEU A 396 -1.55 -6.56 24.08
C LEU A 396 -2.70 -7.55 24.07
N SER A 397 -3.18 -7.97 25.24
CA SER A 397 -4.30 -8.91 25.35
C SER A 397 -5.56 -8.34 24.70
N LYS A 398 -5.92 -7.10 25.03
CA LYS A 398 -7.07 -6.42 24.44
C LYS A 398 -6.90 -6.16 22.95
N ALA A 399 -5.70 -5.79 22.49
CA ALA A 399 -5.42 -5.59 21.07
C ALA A 399 -5.59 -6.88 20.27
N GLN A 400 -5.06 -8.00 20.78
CA GLN A 400 -5.22 -9.31 20.14
C GLN A 400 -6.68 -9.77 20.14
N GLN A 401 -7.44 -9.55 21.22
CA GLN A 401 -8.88 -9.83 21.28
C GLN A 401 -9.68 -9.02 20.25
N MET A 402 -9.28 -7.76 20.00
CA MET A 402 -9.87 -6.89 18.97
C MET A 402 -9.38 -7.20 17.55
N GLY A 403 -8.51 -8.20 17.38
CA GLY A 403 -8.07 -8.73 16.09
C GLY A 403 -6.85 -8.03 15.47
N TRP A 404 -6.17 -7.15 16.21
CA TRP A 404 -4.91 -6.54 15.77
C TRP A 404 -3.81 -7.59 15.67
N ASP A 405 -2.96 -7.45 14.65
CA ASP A 405 -1.81 -8.34 14.47
C ASP A 405 -0.63 -7.86 15.30
N ILE A 406 -0.38 -8.56 16.41
CA ILE A 406 0.72 -8.27 17.34
C ILE A 406 2.05 -8.91 16.92
N ASN A 407 2.05 -9.73 15.87
CA ASN A 407 3.24 -10.40 15.36
C ASN A 407 3.85 -9.66 14.17
N GLN A 408 3.14 -8.65 13.63
CA GLN A 408 3.58 -7.88 12.48
C GLN A 408 3.50 -6.38 12.72
N ALA A 409 4.65 -5.72 12.71
CA ALA A 409 4.77 -4.28 12.85
C ALA A 409 5.18 -3.63 11.52
N LYS A 410 4.42 -2.64 11.06
CA LYS A 410 4.74 -1.83 9.88
C LYS A 410 5.07 -0.39 10.28
N PHE A 411 5.99 -0.25 11.24
CA PHE A 411 6.54 1.05 11.61
C PHE A 411 7.64 1.45 10.65
N LEU A 412 7.65 2.73 10.26
CA LEU A 412 8.77 3.30 9.52
C LEU A 412 9.95 3.49 10.48
N ILE A 413 11.05 2.78 10.26
CA ILE A 413 12.27 2.87 11.05
C ILE A 413 13.46 3.20 10.15
N ASN A 414 14.48 3.84 10.72
CA ASN A 414 15.76 4.03 10.07
C ASN A 414 16.54 2.70 10.03
N ASN A 415 17.54 2.63 9.15
CA ASN A 415 18.21 1.38 8.82
C ASN A 415 19.31 0.95 9.82
N TYR A 416 19.65 1.75 10.84
CA TYR A 416 20.77 1.42 11.72
C TYR A 416 20.34 0.40 12.78
N ARG A 417 21.07 -0.72 12.80
CA ARG A 417 20.97 -1.78 13.80
C ARG A 417 22.36 -2.19 14.26
N TYR A 418 22.50 -2.51 15.53
CA TYR A 418 23.79 -2.80 16.17
C TYR A 418 23.88 -4.26 16.58
N GLY A 419 24.96 -4.92 16.18
CA GLY A 419 25.27 -6.28 16.63
C GLY A 419 25.77 -6.31 18.06
N SER A 420 25.65 -7.47 18.71
CA SER A 420 26.07 -7.68 20.10
C SER A 420 27.60 -7.81 20.30
N LYS A 421 28.42 -7.59 19.26
CA LYS A 421 29.87 -7.87 19.26
C LYS A 421 30.71 -6.61 19.38
#